data_AF-A0A920HI92-F1
#
_entry.id   AF-A0A920HI92-F1
#
_cell.length_a   1.000
_cell.length_b   1.000
_cell.length_c   1.000
_cell.angle_alpha   90.00
_cell.angle_beta   90.00
_cell.angle_gamma   90.00
#
_symmetry.space_group_name_H-M   'P 1'
#
loop_
_entity.id
_entity.type
_entity.pdbx_description
1 polymer ?
#
loop_
_entity_poly.entity_id
_entity_poly.type
_entity_poly.pdbx_seq_one_letter_code
_entity_poly.pdbx_strand_id
1 'polypeptide(L)'
;MGSGVILGNAEDEFKSFVEKSGIPAAWTILGVSALPTSHELNVGMVGMHGNYGPNLLTNECDLLVAIGMRFDDRVTGDPKTYANQAKIIHLDIDPAEINKNIKVEVPIIGDCKESLKLITEKIEKDLMKSGFQNLMT
;
A
#
# COMPACT_ATOMS: atom_id res chain seq x y z
N MET A 1 2.95 0.33 1.65
CA MET A 1 3.39 1.73 1.78
C MET A 1 4.90 1.86 1.63
N GLY A 2 5.38 3.05 1.26
CA GLY A 2 6.81 3.38 1.14
C GLY A 2 7.22 4.61 1.96
N SER A 3 8.46 5.06 1.74
CA SER A 3 9.05 6.18 2.48
C SER A 3 8.33 7.51 2.31
N GLY A 4 7.54 7.70 1.24
CA GLY A 4 6.78 8.92 1.01
C GLY A 4 5.80 9.22 2.15
N VAL A 5 5.30 8.21 2.86
CA VAL A 5 4.46 8.41 4.06
C VAL A 5 5.26 9.10 5.18
N ILE A 6 6.48 8.62 5.44
CA ILE A 6 7.36 9.16 6.49
C ILE A 6 7.88 10.54 6.09
N LEU A 7 8.34 10.69 4.84
CA LEU A 7 8.85 11.96 4.32
C LEU A 7 7.77 13.04 4.27
N GLY A 8 6.51 12.66 4.06
CA GLY A 8 5.35 13.54 4.11
C GLY A 8 4.81 13.81 5.52
N ASN A 9 5.38 13.22 6.57
CA ASN A 9 4.85 13.24 7.95
C ASN A 9 3.35 12.85 7.99
N ALA A 10 2.99 11.79 7.27
CA ALA A 10 1.62 11.34 7.02
C ALA A 10 1.25 10.04 7.77
N GLU A 11 2.01 9.66 8.80
CA GLU A 11 1.83 8.40 9.54
C GLU A 11 0.46 8.32 10.22
N ASP A 12 -0.04 9.43 10.79
CA ASP A 12 -1.34 9.47 11.45
C ASP A 12 -2.50 9.37 10.44
N GLU A 13 -2.39 10.04 9.29
CA GLU A 13 -3.35 9.94 8.19
C GLU A 13 -3.33 8.54 7.57
N PHE A 14 -2.15 7.95 7.39
CA PHE A 14 -2.00 6.58 6.90
C PHE A 14 -2.63 5.57 7.85
N LYS A 15 -2.36 5.69 9.15
CA LYS A 15 -2.98 4.84 10.17
C LYS A 15 -4.50 4.98 10.16
N SER A 16 -5.02 6.21 10.09
CA SER A 16 -6.47 6.47 10.02
C SER A 16 -7.11 5.84 8.78
N PHE A 17 -6.45 5.92 7.62
CA PHE A 17 -6.87 5.27 6.38
C PHE A 17 -6.91 3.74 6.54
N VAL A 18 -5.85 3.14 7.09
CA VAL A 18 -5.74 1.68 7.30
C VAL A 18 -6.82 1.19 8.26
N GLU A 19 -6.99 1.84 9.42
CA GLU A 19 -8.00 1.47 10.42
C GLU A 19 -9.43 1.63 9.90
N LYS A 20 -9.70 2.68 9.13
CA LYS A 20 -11.05 2.93 8.58
C LYS A 20 -11.39 1.99 7.42
N SER A 21 -10.41 1.67 6.58
CA SER A 21 -10.60 0.79 5.41
C SER A 21 -10.60 -0.69 5.77
N GLY A 22 -9.90 -1.08 6.83
CA GLY A 22 -9.63 -2.49 7.15
C GLY A 22 -8.68 -3.18 6.16
N ILE A 23 -8.03 -2.42 5.26
CA ILE A 23 -7.10 -2.96 4.27
C ILE A 23 -5.74 -3.23 4.95
N PRO A 24 -5.16 -4.42 4.79
CA PRO A 24 -3.86 -4.67 5.40
C PRO A 24 -2.72 -3.95 4.74
N ALA A 25 -1.78 -3.52 5.58
CA ALA A 25 -0.65 -2.69 5.24
C ALA A 25 0.63 -3.52 5.17
N ALA A 26 1.09 -3.78 3.95
CA ALA A 26 2.45 -4.24 3.69
C ALA A 26 3.38 -3.05 3.42
N TRP A 27 4.67 -3.18 3.72
CA TRP A 27 5.64 -2.07 3.59
C TRP A 27 6.87 -2.44 2.77
N THR A 28 7.42 -1.45 2.07
CA THR A 28 8.77 -1.53 1.50
C THR A 28 9.81 -1.30 2.58
N ILE A 29 11.05 -1.72 2.38
CA ILE A 29 12.14 -1.51 3.36
C ILE A 29 12.28 -0.03 3.79
N LEU A 30 12.01 0.92 2.90
CA LEU A 30 12.10 2.36 3.20
C LEU A 30 10.83 2.92 3.85
N GLY A 31 9.72 2.20 3.77
CA GLY A 31 8.48 2.52 4.49
C GLY A 31 8.40 1.86 5.86
N VAL A 32 9.43 1.11 6.28
CA VAL A 32 9.49 0.52 7.61
C VAL A 32 9.41 1.66 8.63
N SER A 33 8.52 1.52 9.63
CA SER A 33 8.14 2.51 10.67
C SER A 33 6.96 3.44 10.37
N ALA A 34 6.43 3.49 9.14
CA ALA A 34 5.22 4.28 8.83
C ALA A 34 3.95 3.81 9.57
N LEU A 35 3.96 2.57 10.08
CA LEU A 35 2.93 2.00 10.95
C LEU A 35 3.62 1.16 12.03
N PRO A 36 3.17 1.16 13.29
CA PRO A 36 3.76 0.33 14.33
C PRO A 36 3.80 -1.15 13.91
N THR A 37 4.91 -1.84 14.19
CA THR A 37 5.06 -3.27 13.87
C THR A 37 4.03 -4.15 14.58
N SER A 38 3.57 -3.73 15.77
CA SER A 38 2.54 -4.44 16.54
C SER A 38 1.10 -4.15 16.10
N HIS A 39 0.90 -3.30 15.08
CA HIS A 39 -0.44 -2.98 14.61
C HIS A 39 -1.06 -4.20 13.91
N GLU A 40 -2.33 -4.51 14.19
CA GLU A 40 -2.99 -5.74 13.72
C GLU A 40 -3.06 -5.86 12.19
N LEU A 41 -3.19 -4.72 11.49
CA LEU A 41 -3.19 -4.65 10.03
C LEU A 41 -1.78 -4.55 9.41
N ASN A 42 -0.71 -4.56 10.19
CA ASN A 42 0.66 -4.61 9.65
C ASN A 42 1.03 -6.05 9.30
N VAL A 43 1.16 -6.35 8.00
CA VAL A 43 1.38 -7.73 7.53
C VAL A 43 2.84 -8.05 7.18
N GLY A 44 3.73 -7.06 7.20
CA GLY A 44 5.16 -7.25 6.99
C GLY A 44 5.71 -6.66 5.68
N MET A 45 6.95 -7.03 5.37
CA MET A 45 7.73 -6.46 4.28
C MET A 45 7.40 -7.12 2.94
N VAL A 46 7.29 -6.35 1.87
CA VAL A 46 7.27 -6.84 0.48
C VAL A 46 8.63 -6.67 -0.20
N GLY A 47 8.90 -7.51 -1.20
CA GLY A 47 10.09 -7.46 -2.05
C GLY A 47 10.95 -8.71 -2.00
N MET A 48 12.12 -8.65 -2.64
CA MET A 48 13.06 -9.76 -2.84
C MET A 48 13.49 -10.47 -1.55
N HIS A 49 13.53 -9.74 -0.43
CA HIS A 49 13.85 -10.26 0.90
C HIS A 49 12.66 -10.09 1.88
N GLY A 50 11.46 -9.86 1.33
CA GLY A 50 10.24 -9.66 2.08
C GLY A 50 9.68 -10.95 2.69
N ASN A 51 8.61 -10.78 3.45
CA ASN A 51 7.87 -11.89 4.03
C ASN A 51 7.09 -12.65 2.94
N TYR A 52 7.02 -13.97 3.05
CA TYR A 52 6.33 -14.83 2.07
C TYR A 52 4.85 -14.46 1.90
N GLY A 53 4.12 -14.30 3.02
CA GLY A 53 2.68 -13.98 3.02
C GLY A 53 2.36 -12.68 2.27
N PRO A 54 2.95 -11.53 2.65
CA PRO A 54 2.79 -10.27 1.92
C PRO A 54 3.13 -10.37 0.43
N ASN A 55 4.22 -11.05 0.07
CA ASN A 55 4.60 -11.20 -1.35
C ASN A 55 3.56 -12.03 -2.13
N LEU A 56 3.09 -13.14 -1.56
CA LEU A 56 2.05 -13.96 -2.19
C LEU A 56 0.74 -13.19 -2.33
N LEU A 57 0.22 -12.65 -1.22
CA LEU A 57 -1.08 -11.98 -1.19
C LEU A 57 -1.11 -10.67 -1.98
N THR A 58 0.02 -9.95 -2.06
CA THR A 58 0.13 -8.78 -2.96
C THR A 58 -0.04 -9.19 -4.42
N ASN A 59 0.47 -10.37 -4.80
CA ASN A 59 0.34 -10.89 -6.15
C ASN A 59 -0.99 -11.64 -6.39
N GLU A 60 -1.81 -11.86 -5.36
CA GLU A 60 -3.17 -12.42 -5.49
C GLU A 60 -4.27 -11.37 -5.30
N CYS A 61 -3.94 -10.14 -4.90
CA CYS A 61 -4.92 -9.10 -4.68
C CYS A 61 -5.62 -8.66 -5.97
N ASP A 62 -6.84 -8.16 -5.84
CA ASP A 62 -7.64 -7.52 -6.90
C ASP A 62 -7.51 -5.99 -6.90
N LEU A 63 -7.08 -5.41 -5.77
CA LEU A 63 -6.81 -3.99 -5.58
C LEU A 63 -5.50 -3.79 -4.80
N LEU A 64 -4.57 -3.04 -5.39
CA LEU A 64 -3.34 -2.59 -4.74
C LEU A 64 -3.33 -1.07 -4.59
N VAL A 65 -3.23 -0.58 -3.36
CA VAL A 65 -3.10 0.86 -3.05
C VAL A 65 -1.64 1.17 -2.69
N ALA A 66 -0.87 1.62 -3.67
CA ALA A 66 0.52 2.01 -3.51
C ALA A 66 0.62 3.46 -3.02
N ILE A 67 1.08 3.65 -1.79
CA ILE A 67 1.12 4.96 -1.13
C ILE A 67 2.58 5.35 -0.83
N GLY A 68 3.05 6.42 -1.47
CA GLY A 68 4.38 6.99 -1.25
C GLY A 68 5.50 5.99 -1.47
N MET A 69 5.31 5.05 -2.40
CA MET A 69 6.30 4.03 -2.75
C MET A 69 6.57 4.05 -4.24
N ARG A 70 7.79 3.61 -4.57
CA ARG A 70 8.17 3.31 -5.95
C ARG A 70 8.06 1.82 -6.18
N PHE A 71 7.67 1.45 -7.39
CA PHE A 71 7.73 0.07 -7.86
C PHE A 71 9.15 -0.25 -8.32
N ASP A 72 10.12 -0.20 -7.40
CA ASP A 72 11.51 -0.56 -7.71
C ASP A 72 11.69 -2.06 -7.90
N ASP A 73 12.79 -2.45 -8.55
CA ASP A 73 13.11 -3.84 -8.90
C ASP A 73 13.22 -4.77 -7.68
N ARG A 74 13.61 -4.24 -6.52
CA ARG A 74 13.71 -5.02 -5.28
C ARG A 74 12.37 -5.22 -4.61
N VAL A 75 11.37 -4.40 -4.94
CA VAL A 75 9.97 -4.62 -4.53
C VAL A 75 9.26 -5.53 -5.51
N THR A 76 9.38 -5.27 -6.81
CA THR A 76 8.56 -5.96 -7.82
C THR A 76 9.15 -7.28 -8.31
N GLY A 77 10.47 -7.44 -8.29
CA GLY A 77 11.12 -8.53 -9.01
C GLY A 77 10.92 -8.35 -10.52
N ASP A 78 10.05 -9.14 -11.13
CA ASP A 78 9.62 -8.96 -12.52
C ASP A 78 8.34 -8.10 -12.60
N PRO A 79 8.44 -6.85 -13.12
CA PRO A 79 7.27 -5.97 -13.26
C PRO A 79 6.15 -6.55 -14.12
N LYS A 80 6.43 -7.50 -15.02
CA LYS A 80 5.40 -8.11 -15.89
C LYS A 80 4.46 -9.05 -15.14
N THR A 81 4.95 -9.63 -14.05
CA THR A 81 4.18 -10.57 -13.22
C THR A 81 3.66 -9.93 -11.94
N TYR A 82 4.20 -8.77 -11.55
CA TYR A 82 3.86 -8.12 -10.29
C TYR A 82 2.43 -7.56 -10.29
N ALA A 83 1.55 -8.14 -9.46
CA ALA A 83 0.17 -7.72 -9.28
C ALA A 83 -0.59 -7.43 -10.60
N ASN A 84 -0.30 -8.20 -11.65
CA ASN A 84 -0.72 -7.86 -13.01
C ASN A 84 -2.24 -8.01 -13.26
N GLN A 85 -2.95 -8.73 -12.37
CA GLN A 85 -4.40 -8.81 -12.34
C GLN A 85 -5.07 -7.68 -11.53
N ALA A 86 -4.32 -6.98 -10.69
CA ALA A 86 -4.88 -6.03 -9.74
C ALA A 86 -5.21 -4.69 -10.40
N LYS A 87 -6.25 -4.03 -9.91
CA LYS A 87 -6.43 -2.58 -10.11
C LYS A 87 -5.45 -1.86 -9.20
N ILE A 88 -4.68 -0.93 -9.74
CA ILE A 88 -3.62 -0.26 -8.99
C ILE A 88 -3.96 1.23 -8.84
N ILE A 89 -4.02 1.68 -7.59
CA ILE A 89 -4.07 3.10 -7.22
C ILE A 89 -2.66 3.47 -6.76
N HIS A 90 -2.08 4.53 -7.33
CA HIS A 90 -0.72 4.95 -7.00
C HIS A 90 -0.69 6.43 -6.61
N LEU A 91 -0.40 6.66 -5.32
CA LEU A 91 -0.19 7.98 -4.74
C LEU A 91 1.31 8.26 -4.70
N ASP A 92 1.75 9.24 -5.46
CA ASP A 92 3.14 9.72 -5.44
C ASP A 92 3.16 11.24 -5.65
N ILE A 93 4.11 11.92 -5.01
CA ILE A 93 4.29 13.37 -5.21
C ILE A 93 5.03 13.66 -6.51
N ASP A 94 5.86 12.71 -6.97
CA ASP A 94 6.64 12.84 -8.19
C ASP A 94 5.88 12.24 -9.38
N PRO A 95 5.40 13.08 -10.34
CA PRO A 95 4.71 12.58 -11.52
C PRO A 95 5.56 11.64 -12.38
N ALA A 96 6.90 11.68 -12.26
CA ALA A 96 7.78 10.80 -13.01
C ALA A 96 7.75 9.34 -12.52
N GLU A 97 7.26 9.07 -11.31
CA GLU A 97 7.14 7.72 -10.77
C GLU A 97 5.82 7.03 -11.18
N ILE A 98 4.82 7.81 -11.60
CA ILE A 98 3.55 7.29 -12.09
C ILE A 98 3.74 6.60 -13.45
N ASN A 99 3.19 5.38 -13.61
CA ASN A 99 3.26 4.61 -14.86
C ASN A 99 4.66 4.28 -15.37
N LYS A 100 5.71 4.47 -14.54
CA LYS A 100 7.12 4.27 -14.88
C LYS A 100 7.47 2.79 -15.05
N ASN A 101 7.23 2.00 -14.00
CA ASN A 101 7.55 0.55 -13.98
C ASN A 101 6.29 -0.32 -14.05
N ILE A 102 5.21 0.11 -13.40
CA ILE A 102 3.92 -0.57 -13.36
C ILE A 102 2.86 0.39 -13.88
N LYS A 103 1.95 -0.09 -14.74
CA LYS A 103 0.80 0.68 -15.21
C LYS A 103 -0.26 0.73 -14.12
N VAL A 104 -0.82 1.92 -13.87
CA VAL A 104 -1.76 2.16 -12.78
C VAL A 104 -3.10 2.61 -13.32
N GLU A 105 -4.18 2.19 -12.67
CA GLU A 105 -5.56 2.54 -13.04
C GLU A 105 -5.90 3.96 -12.58
N VAL A 106 -5.52 4.29 -11.33
CA VAL A 106 -5.82 5.59 -10.73
C VAL A 106 -4.53 6.23 -10.21
N PRO A 107 -3.94 7.17 -10.97
CA PRO A 107 -2.82 7.97 -10.48
C PRO A 107 -3.32 9.13 -9.61
N ILE A 108 -2.70 9.33 -8.46
CA ILE A 108 -2.95 10.48 -7.57
C ILE A 108 -1.62 11.19 -7.35
N ILE A 109 -1.45 12.31 -8.03
CA ILE A 109 -0.21 13.10 -7.98
C ILE A 109 -0.38 14.21 -6.94
N GLY A 110 0.38 14.14 -5.85
CA GLY A 110 0.33 15.13 -4.79
C GLY A 110 0.86 14.64 -3.45
N ASP A 111 0.71 15.47 -2.42
CA ASP A 111 1.07 15.09 -1.06
C ASP A 111 0.15 13.96 -0.56
N CYS A 112 0.76 12.87 -0.11
CA CYS A 112 0.01 11.72 0.40
C CYS A 112 -0.74 12.05 1.69
N LYS A 113 -0.27 13.00 2.51
CA LYS A 113 -0.94 13.44 3.74
C LYS A 113 -2.33 14.01 3.44
N GLU A 114 -2.39 14.93 2.48
CA GLU A 114 -3.66 15.54 2.05
C GLU A 114 -4.54 14.53 1.32
N SER A 115 -3.95 13.74 0.44
CA SER A 115 -4.67 12.73 -0.34
C SER A 115 -5.32 11.68 0.56
N LEU A 116 -4.58 11.16 1.54
CA LEU A 116 -5.08 10.15 2.49
C LEU A 116 -6.24 10.69 3.32
N LYS A 117 -6.17 11.94 3.77
CA LYS A 117 -7.27 12.57 4.51
C LYS A 117 -8.56 12.61 3.67
N LEU A 118 -8.48 13.12 2.44
CA LEU A 118 -9.62 13.23 1.53
C LEU A 118 -10.19 11.86 1.15
N ILE A 119 -9.34 10.87 0.89
CA ILE A 119 -9.76 9.50 0.59
C ILE A 119 -10.45 8.89 1.81
N THR A 120 -9.85 9.03 3.00
CA THR A 120 -10.37 8.47 4.25
C THR A 120 -11.77 9.01 4.55
N GLU A 121 -12.04 10.29 4.30
CA GLU A 121 -13.37 10.89 4.46
C GLU A 121 -14.44 10.21 3.59
N LYS A 122 -14.07 9.65 2.44
CA LYS A 122 -14.98 8.98 1.50
C LYS A 122 -15.19 7.48 1.78
N ILE A 123 -14.41 6.88 2.67
CA ILE A 123 -14.55 5.46 3.01
C ILE A 123 -15.79 5.25 3.90
N GLU A 124 -16.65 4.32 3.48
CA GLU A 124 -17.77 3.82 4.30
C GLU A 124 -17.30 2.63 5.15
N LYS A 125 -17.77 2.56 6.41
CA LYS A 125 -17.16 1.75 7.48
C LYS A 125 -17.35 0.22 7.36
N ASP A 126 -18.09 -0.26 6.36
CA ASP A 126 -18.51 -1.67 6.25
C ASP A 126 -17.84 -2.44 5.10
N LEU A 127 -16.77 -1.90 4.50
CA LEU A 127 -16.17 -2.50 3.30
C LEU A 127 -15.44 -3.83 3.51
N MET A 128 -14.88 -4.14 4.69
CA MET A 128 -13.90 -5.25 4.83
C MET A 128 -13.98 -6.09 6.13
N LYS A 129 -15.12 -6.19 6.81
CA LYS A 129 -15.23 -7.01 8.06
C LYS A 129 -15.13 -8.53 7.84
N SER A 130 -15.22 -9.04 6.60
CA SER A 130 -15.36 -10.49 6.35
C SER A 130 -14.12 -11.20 5.79
N GLY A 131 -13.10 -10.48 5.32
CA GLY A 131 -11.99 -11.08 4.55
C GLY A 131 -10.83 -11.64 5.39
N PHE A 132 -10.41 -10.92 6.43
CA PHE A 132 -9.16 -11.24 7.15
C PHE A 132 -9.31 -12.22 8.33
N GLN A 133 -10.52 -12.40 8.86
CA GLN A 133 -10.75 -13.29 10.01
C GLN A 133 -10.47 -14.77 9.67
N ASN A 134 -10.61 -15.17 8.41
CA ASN A 134 -10.51 -16.57 7.97
C ASN A 134 -9.07 -17.05 7.67
N LEU A 135 -8.08 -16.15 7.67
CA LEU A 135 -6.67 -16.49 7.37
C LEU A 135 -5.82 -16.72 8.63
N MET A 136 -6.38 -16.51 9.83
CA MET A 136 -5.71 -16.77 11.11
C MET A 136 -6.25 -17.98 11.88
N THR A 137 -7.08 -18.83 11.24
CA THR A 137 -7.60 -20.10 11.79
C THR A 137 -7.17 -21.30 10.97
#